data_AF-A0A7S3VYX8-F1
#
_entry.id   AF-A0A7S3VYX8-F1
#
_cell.length_a   1.000
_cell.length_b   1.000
_cell.length_c   1.000
_cell.angle_alpha   90.00
_cell.angle_beta   90.00
_cell.angle_gamma   90.00
#
_symmetry.space_group_name_H-M   'P 1'
#
loop_
_entity.id
_entity.type
_entity.pdbx_description
1 polymer ?
#
loop_
_entity_poly.entity_id
_entity_poly.type
_entity_poly.pdbx_seq_one_letter_code
_entity_poly.pdbx_strand_id
1 'polypeptide(L)'
;KKFSKKHVIFVANRTILDKNFRRKGLKVRPRTRTLTSVHESIMEDVVGPTEILGKRTRICVDGTKVLKVFLDSKDKDKENAEAKLATYSAVYKKLTNKEAIFMYPEN
;
A
#
# COMPACT_ATOMS: atom_id res chain seq x y z
N LYS A 1 -24.82 5.14 10.62
CA LYS A 1 -23.53 4.46 10.32
C LYS A 1 -22.84 4.12 11.65
N LYS A 2 -22.46 2.86 11.91
CA LYS A 2 -21.95 2.38 13.22
C LYS A 2 -20.66 3.10 13.66
N PHE A 3 -19.81 3.46 12.71
CA PHE A 3 -18.63 4.29 12.93
C PHE A 3 -18.83 5.63 12.23
N SER A 4 -19.20 6.65 12.99
CA SER A 4 -19.38 8.01 12.45
C SER A 4 -18.01 8.68 12.29
N LYS A 5 -17.81 9.39 11.16
CA LYS A 5 -16.61 10.18 10.85
C LYS A 5 -15.25 9.42 10.87
N LYS A 6 -15.27 8.08 10.83
CA LYS A 6 -14.05 7.26 10.73
C LYS A 6 -14.03 6.50 9.40
N HIS A 7 -12.87 6.51 8.75
CA HIS A 7 -12.60 5.64 7.60
C HIS A 7 -12.23 4.24 8.11
N VAL A 8 -12.80 3.21 7.50
CA VAL A 8 -12.53 1.81 7.81
C VAL A 8 -11.94 1.16 6.57
N ILE A 9 -10.84 0.45 6.75
CA ILE A 9 -10.08 -0.21 5.68
C ILE A 9 -9.84 -1.66 6.12
N PHE A 10 -9.95 -2.59 5.18
CA PHE A 10 -9.68 -4.00 5.41
C PHE A 10 -8.28 -4.33 4.88
N VAL A 11 -7.46 -4.97 5.72
CA VAL A 11 -6.12 -5.44 5.32
C VAL A 11 -5.94 -6.87 5.79
N ALA A 12 -5.48 -7.73 4.90
CA ALA A 12 -5.19 -9.11 5.26
C ALA A 12 -3.90 -9.19 6.09
N ASN A 13 -3.94 -9.99 7.15
CA ASN A 13 -2.77 -10.23 7.98
C ASN A 13 -1.81 -11.22 7.30
N ARG A 14 -0.77 -10.70 6.63
CA ARG A 14 0.23 -11.50 5.92
C ARG A 14 1.52 -11.61 6.73
N THR A 15 2.12 -12.80 6.74
CA THR A 15 3.34 -13.08 7.50
C THR A 15 4.59 -12.95 6.64
N ILE A 16 5.47 -12.00 6.99
CA ILE A 16 6.74 -11.77 6.31
C ILE A 16 7.79 -12.74 6.86
N LEU A 17 8.44 -13.50 5.97
CA LEU A 17 9.62 -14.28 6.33
C LEU A 17 10.87 -13.42 6.22
N ASP A 18 11.88 -13.70 7.01
CA ASP A 18 13.18 -13.03 6.96
C ASP A 18 14.08 -13.61 5.86
N LYS A 19 15.23 -12.99 5.63
CA LYS A 19 16.22 -13.53 4.69
C LYS A 19 16.91 -14.79 5.25
N ASN A 20 16.98 -14.95 6.57
CA ASN A 20 17.53 -16.14 7.23
C ASN A 20 16.44 -17.21 7.48
N PHE A 21 15.51 -17.36 6.52
CA PHE A 21 14.36 -18.26 6.59
C PHE A 21 14.71 -19.75 6.79
N ARG A 22 15.96 -20.15 6.48
CA ARG A 22 16.44 -21.52 6.64
C ARG A 22 16.35 -22.01 8.08
N ARG A 23 16.43 -21.11 9.08
CA ARG A 23 16.25 -21.46 10.50
C ARG A 23 14.85 -21.99 10.82
N LYS A 24 13.85 -21.69 9.98
CA LYS A 24 12.47 -22.16 10.12
C LYS A 24 12.20 -23.47 9.37
N GLY A 25 13.24 -24.17 8.90
CA GLY A 25 13.12 -25.46 8.21
C GLY A 25 12.63 -25.38 6.75
N LEU A 26 12.51 -24.17 6.19
CA LEU A 26 12.10 -23.97 4.80
C LEU A 26 13.30 -24.09 3.85
N LYS A 27 13.19 -24.97 2.84
CA LYS A 27 14.21 -25.14 1.79
C LYS A 27 14.29 -23.92 0.87
N VAL A 28 13.14 -23.35 0.52
CA VAL A 28 13.00 -22.18 -0.37
C VAL A 28 12.02 -21.19 0.27
N ARG A 29 12.32 -19.89 0.20
CA ARG A 29 11.40 -18.84 0.64
C ARG A 29 10.32 -18.63 -0.42
N PRO A 30 9.02 -18.79 -0.09
CA PRO A 30 7.94 -18.47 -1.01
C PRO A 30 7.95 -16.99 -1.38
N ARG A 31 7.75 -16.68 -2.67
CA ARG A 31 7.72 -15.29 -3.17
C ARG A 31 6.64 -14.45 -2.50
N THR A 32 5.49 -15.05 -2.21
CA THR A 32 4.35 -14.44 -1.51
C THR A 32 4.65 -14.00 -0.08
N ARG A 33 5.68 -14.56 0.56
CA ARG A 33 6.12 -14.21 1.93
C ARG A 33 7.39 -13.34 1.92
N THR A 34 7.69 -12.71 0.80
CA THR A 34 8.75 -11.72 0.72
C THR A 34 8.29 -10.36 1.23
N LEU A 35 9.19 -9.58 1.82
CA LEU A 35 8.87 -8.22 2.31
C LEU A 35 8.26 -7.37 1.20
N THR A 36 8.82 -7.42 0.00
CA THR A 36 8.35 -6.66 -1.16
C THR A 36 6.96 -7.10 -1.59
N SER A 37 6.74 -8.41 -1.75
CA SER A 37 5.42 -8.94 -2.16
C SER A 37 4.34 -8.62 -1.13
N VAL A 38 4.63 -8.74 0.17
CA VAL A 38 3.65 -8.39 1.21
C VAL A 38 3.34 -6.89 1.22
N HIS A 39 4.35 -6.04 1.02
CA HIS A 39 4.14 -4.59 0.94
C HIS A 39 3.30 -4.17 -0.28
N GLU A 40 3.43 -4.89 -1.39
CA GLU A 40 2.59 -4.69 -2.59
C GLU A 40 1.14 -5.10 -2.31
N SER A 41 0.93 -6.29 -1.73
CA SER A 41 -0.44 -6.73 -1.41
C SER A 41 -1.11 -5.90 -0.31
N ILE A 42 -0.36 -5.35 0.66
CA ILE A 42 -0.92 -4.40 1.65
C ILE A 42 -1.35 -3.11 0.95
N MET A 43 -0.61 -2.66 -0.07
CA MET A 43 -0.97 -1.45 -0.82
C MET A 43 -2.28 -1.66 -1.58
N GLU A 44 -2.46 -2.81 -2.23
CA GLU A 44 -3.70 -3.19 -2.90
C GLU A 44 -4.88 -3.25 -1.93
N ASP A 45 -4.72 -3.90 -0.77
CA ASP A 45 -5.77 -3.99 0.24
C ASP A 45 -6.20 -2.61 0.77
N VAL A 46 -5.25 -1.69 0.97
CA VAL A 46 -5.52 -0.35 1.50
C VAL A 46 -6.37 0.48 0.55
N VAL A 47 -6.21 0.25 -0.76
CA VAL A 47 -6.77 1.06 -1.84
C VAL A 47 -8.10 0.49 -2.37
N GLY A 48 -8.47 -0.74 -2.00
CA GLY A 48 -9.77 -1.32 -2.36
C GLY A 48 -10.90 -0.36 -2.02
N PRO A 49 -11.78 0.04 -2.96
CA PRO A 49 -12.22 -0.64 -4.20
C PRO A 49 -11.49 -0.22 -5.50
N THR A 50 -10.54 0.70 -5.45
CA THR A 50 -9.91 1.27 -6.64
C THR A 50 -8.71 0.46 -7.09
N GLU A 51 -8.46 0.40 -8.40
CA GLU A 51 -7.29 -0.29 -8.95
C GLU A 51 -6.08 0.65 -9.05
N ILE A 52 -4.89 0.09 -8.82
CA ILE A 52 -3.63 0.81 -8.97
C ILE A 52 -3.18 0.70 -10.43
N LEU A 53 -3.18 1.82 -11.16
CA LEU A 53 -2.69 1.88 -12.53
C LEU A 53 -1.17 1.78 -12.61
N GLY A 54 -0.47 2.36 -11.64
CA GLY A 54 0.97 2.42 -11.68
C GLY A 54 1.61 2.86 -10.38
N LYS A 55 2.90 2.55 -10.26
CA LYS A 55 3.74 2.96 -9.12
C LYS A 55 5.05 3.53 -9.63
N ARG A 56 5.45 4.66 -9.06
CA ARG A 56 6.74 5.31 -9.31
C ARG A 56 7.44 5.60 -8.01
N THR A 57 8.64 5.08 -7.83
CA THR A 57 9.48 5.46 -6.69
C THR A 57 10.26 6.70 -7.05
N ARG A 58 9.99 7.83 -6.40
CA ARG A 58 10.83 9.03 -6.50
C ARG A 58 11.94 8.90 -5.46
N ILE A 59 13.17 9.06 -5.90
CA ILE A 59 14.34 9.16 -5.02
C ILE A 59 14.73 10.64 -5.01
N CYS A 60 14.71 11.27 -3.84
CA CYS A 60 15.15 12.65 -3.66
C CYS A 60 16.68 12.71 -3.57
N VAL A 61 17.26 13.90 -3.73
CA VAL A 61 18.71 14.14 -3.62
C VAL A 61 19.22 13.73 -2.23
N ASP A 62 18.39 13.91 -1.21
CA ASP A 62 18.66 13.50 0.19
C ASP A 62 18.61 11.97 0.41
N GLY A 63 18.36 11.18 -0.64
CA GLY A 63 18.23 9.72 -0.58
C GLY A 63 16.88 9.22 -0.07
N THR A 64 15.97 10.13 0.33
CA THR A 64 14.61 9.77 0.73
C THR A 64 13.83 9.17 -0.44
N LYS A 65 13.09 8.10 -0.17
CA LYS A 65 12.32 7.35 -1.17
C LYS A 65 10.84 7.57 -0.92
N VAL A 66 10.17 8.24 -1.85
CA VAL A 66 8.73 8.50 -1.79
C VAL A 66 8.05 7.72 -2.90
N LEU A 67 7.14 6.82 -2.52
CA LEU A 67 6.34 6.06 -3.48
C LEU A 67 5.16 6.91 -3.96
N LYS A 68 5.10 7.19 -5.26
CA LYS A 68 3.93 7.78 -5.91
C LYS A 68 3.10 6.67 -6.52
N VAL A 69 1.86 6.53 -6.04
CA VAL A 69 0.92 5.49 -6.48
C VAL A 69 -0.19 6.17 -7.26
N PHE A 70 -0.38 5.73 -8.50
CA PHE A 70 -1.41 6.24 -9.39
C PHE A 70 -2.63 5.33 -9.33
N LEU A 71 -3.76 5.92 -8.95
CA LEU A 71 -5.06 5.26 -8.89
C LEU A 71 -5.85 5.51 -10.17
N ASP A 72 -6.81 4.63 -10.49
CA ASP A 72 -7.69 4.85 -11.65
C ASP A 72 -8.59 6.09 -11.45
N SER A 73 -8.51 7.02 -12.40
CA SER A 73 -9.31 8.26 -12.41
C SER A 73 -10.80 7.99 -12.56
N LYS A 74 -11.22 6.83 -13.09
CA LYS A 74 -12.65 6.45 -13.20
C LYS A 74 -13.35 6.30 -11.85
N ASP A 75 -12.58 6.01 -10.81
CA ASP A 75 -13.11 5.83 -9.47
C ASP A 75 -12.98 7.10 -8.60
N LYS A 76 -12.46 8.20 -9.17
CA LYS A 76 -12.29 9.47 -8.46
C LYS A 76 -13.61 10.00 -7.88
N ASP A 77 -14.69 9.88 -8.65
CA ASP A 77 -16.03 10.37 -8.28
C ASP A 77 -16.83 9.38 -7.42
N LYS A 78 -16.33 8.15 -7.24
CA LYS A 78 -17.00 7.13 -6.43
C LYS A 78 -16.66 7.33 -4.95
N GLU A 79 -17.70 7.39 -4.11
CA GLU A 79 -17.63 7.33 -2.64
C GLU A 79 -16.67 8.34 -1.93
N ASN A 80 -16.43 9.53 -2.49
CA ASN A 80 -15.48 10.49 -1.95
C ASN A 80 -14.08 9.88 -1.75
N ALA A 81 -13.59 9.10 -2.72
CA ALA A 81 -12.27 8.47 -2.65
C ALA A 81 -11.13 9.49 -2.45
N GLU A 82 -11.28 10.70 -2.98
CA GLU A 82 -10.33 11.81 -2.79
C GLU A 82 -10.13 12.17 -1.31
N ALA A 83 -11.20 12.17 -0.51
CA ALA A 83 -11.12 12.42 0.93
C ALA A 83 -10.39 11.31 1.70
N LYS A 84 -10.27 10.10 1.11
CA LYS A 84 -9.61 8.94 1.74
C LYS A 84 -8.10 8.90 1.43
N LEU A 85 -7.58 9.66 0.47
CA LEU A 85 -6.17 9.62 0.04
C LEU A 85 -5.18 9.84 1.20
N ALA A 86 -5.45 10.82 2.06
CA ALA A 86 -4.63 11.10 3.24
C ALA A 86 -4.64 9.92 4.23
N THR A 87 -5.78 9.23 4.35
CA THR A 87 -5.91 8.05 5.21
C THR A 87 -5.10 6.88 4.66
N TYR A 88 -5.13 6.64 3.34
CA TYR A 88 -4.33 5.59 2.70
C TYR A 88 -2.84 5.76 2.96
N SER A 89 -2.33 7.00 2.82
CA SER A 89 -0.94 7.34 3.12
C SER A 89 -0.58 7.04 4.58
N ALA A 90 -1.42 7.48 5.52
CA ALA A 90 -1.20 7.28 6.95
C ALA A 90 -1.20 5.80 7.35
N VAL A 91 -2.15 5.01 6.84
CA VAL A 91 -2.24 3.57 7.13
C VAL A 91 -1.06 2.82 6.54
N TYR A 92 -0.69 3.09 5.28
CA TYR A 92 0.47 2.45 4.65
C TYR A 92 1.76 2.77 5.40
N LYS A 93 1.95 4.03 5.81
CA LYS A 93 3.11 4.46 6.62
C LYS A 93 3.15 3.74 7.96
N LYS A 94 2.00 3.57 8.63
CA LYS A 94 1.95 2.90 9.93
C LYS A 94 2.23 1.39 9.85
N LEU A 95 1.79 0.72 8.78
CA LEU A 95 1.98 -0.72 8.60
C LEU A 95 3.39 -1.07 8.09
N THR A 96 3.96 -0.24 7.23
CA THR A 96 5.19 -0.59 6.49
C THR A 96 6.40 0.27 6.82
N ASN A 97 6.22 1.36 7.57
CA ASN A 97 7.22 2.40 7.82
C ASN A 97 7.81 3.02 6.53
N LYS A 98 7.07 2.97 5.41
CA LYS A 98 7.45 3.59 4.13
C LYS A 98 6.48 4.71 3.78
N GLU A 99 7.01 5.75 3.16
CA GLU A 99 6.21 6.87 2.71
C GLU A 99 5.62 6.60 1.31
N ALA A 100 4.30 6.73 1.21
CA ALA A 100 3.56 6.61 -0.03
C ALA A 100 2.58 7.77 -0.17
N ILE A 101 2.49 8.32 -1.38
CA ILE A 101 1.57 9.36 -1.80
C ILE A 101 0.67 8.76 -2.88
N PHE A 102 -0.63 8.74 -2.62
CA PHE A 102 -1.65 8.29 -3.56
C PHE A 102 -2.17 9.50 -4.34
N MET A 103 -2.29 9.36 -5.65
CA MET A 103 -2.76 10.42 -6.54
C MET A 103 -3.50 9.84 -7.74
N TYR A 104 -4.40 10.62 -8.31
CA TYR A 104 -4.99 10.33 -9.61
C TYR A 104 -4.13 10.97 -10.70
N PRO A 105 -3.87 10.29 -11.82
CA PRO A 105 -3.22 10.90 -12.96
C PRO A 105 -4.11 12.00 -13.54
N GLU A 106 -3.53 13.17 -13.77
CA GLU A 106 -4.13 14.21 -14.60
C GLU A 106 -3.75 13.90 -16.05
N ASN A 107 -4.76 13.59 -16.86
CA ASN A 107 -4.64 13.58 -18.33
C ASN A 107 -5.09 14.93 -18.86
#